data_AF-A0A351DQD7-F1
#
_entry.id   AF-A0A351DQD7-F1
#
_cell.length_a   1.000
_cell.length_b   1.000
_cell.length_c   1.000
_cell.angle_alpha   90.00
_cell.angle_beta   90.00
_cell.angle_gamma   90.00
#
_symmetry.space_group_name_H-M   'P 1'
#
loop_
_entity.id
_entity.type
_entity.pdbx_description
1 polymer ?
#
loop_
_entity_poly.entity_id
_entity_poly.type
_entity_poly.pdbx_seq_one_letter_code
_entity_poly.pdbx_strand_id
1 'polypeptide(L)'
;MAGRHRIMLRLLKGCTLSETETSMAKNGQTLKLEHHLFEPTTSTSLPDIVMLHGICAGAWVFPQNFIQPLVDQGFRVHTLSYRGHGESEGKERI
;
A
#
# COMPACT_ATOMS: atom_id res chain seq x y z
N MET A 1 7.58 19.98 -16.54
CA MET A 1 7.67 19.34 -15.21
C MET A 1 6.30 18.77 -14.87
N ALA A 2 6.06 17.53 -15.28
CA ALA A 2 4.74 16.90 -15.30
C ALA A 2 4.57 16.01 -14.06
N GLY A 3 4.17 16.61 -12.94
CA GLY A 3 3.80 15.92 -11.71
C GLY A 3 2.31 16.08 -11.44
N ARG A 4 1.46 15.54 -12.32
CA ARG A 4 0.00 15.49 -12.14
C ARG A 4 -0.54 14.15 -12.59
N HIS A 5 -0.26 13.13 -11.80
CA HIS A 5 -1.16 11.98 -11.70
C HIS A 5 -1.57 11.82 -10.24
N ARG A 6 -2.45 12.74 -9.79
CA ARG A 6 -3.47 12.38 -8.80
C ARG A 6 -4.26 11.25 -9.44
N ILE A 7 -3.85 10.01 -9.19
CA ILE A 7 -4.69 8.85 -9.45
C ILE A 7 -6.01 9.15 -8.76
N MET A 8 -7.10 9.08 -9.53
CA MET A 8 -8.44 9.28 -9.00
C MET A 8 -8.63 8.31 -7.84
N LEU A 9 -8.61 8.88 -6.64
CA LEU A 9 -8.91 8.28 -5.35
C LEU A 9 -10.39 7.83 -5.36
N ARG A 10 -10.72 6.78 -6.12
CA ARG A 10 -12.00 6.11 -5.93
C ARG A 10 -11.83 5.28 -4.67
N LEU A 11 -12.31 5.83 -3.56
CA LEU A 11 -12.55 5.07 -2.35
C LEU A 11 -13.24 3.78 -2.76
N LEU A 12 -12.65 2.69 -2.35
CA LEU A 12 -13.35 1.44 -2.36
C LEU A 12 -14.66 1.56 -1.60
N LYS A 13 -15.69 0.85 -2.07
CA LYS A 13 -16.94 0.77 -1.32
C LYS A 13 -16.61 0.20 0.06
N GLY A 14 -16.87 1.00 1.10
CA GLY A 14 -16.71 0.58 2.49
C GLY A 14 -15.28 0.51 3.02
N CYS A 15 -14.30 1.13 2.35
CA CYS A 15 -12.90 1.03 2.75
C CYS A 15 -12.22 2.39 2.77
N THR A 16 -11.46 2.64 3.84
CA THR A 16 -10.62 3.83 4.01
C THR A 16 -9.24 3.52 3.46
N LEU A 17 -8.80 4.29 2.46
CA LEU A 17 -7.39 4.34 2.09
C LEU A 17 -6.68 5.31 3.03
N SER A 18 -5.80 4.78 3.88
CA SER A 18 -4.83 5.59 4.61
C SER A 18 -3.49 5.47 3.90
N GLU A 19 -3.00 6.58 3.36
CA GLU A 19 -1.59 6.74 2.99
C GLU A 19 -0.83 7.07 4.26
N THR A 20 -0.14 6.08 4.81
CA THR A 20 0.63 6.25 6.05
C THR A 20 2.12 6.12 5.75
N GLU A 21 2.89 7.16 6.07
CA GLU A 21 4.34 7.08 6.14
C GLU A 21 4.71 6.24 7.35
N THR A 22 5.12 4.98 7.11
CA THR A 22 5.54 4.10 8.20
C THR A 22 7.05 4.06 8.28
N SER A 23 7.56 4.42 9.46
CA SER A 23 8.95 4.29 9.85
C SER A 23 9.25 2.85 10.24
N MET A 24 9.83 2.05 9.33
CA MET A 24 10.25 0.68 9.64
C MET A 24 11.77 0.65 9.86
N ALA A 25 12.19 0.18 11.02
CA ALA A 25 13.62 0.06 11.34
C ALA A 25 14.21 -1.20 10.70
N LYS A 26 15.20 -1.03 9.83
CA LYS A 26 16.09 -2.12 9.40
C LYS A 26 17.52 -1.71 9.74
N ASN A 27 18.23 -2.53 10.52
CA ASN A 27 19.62 -2.27 10.93
C ASN A 27 19.82 -0.90 11.63
N GLY A 28 18.85 -0.46 12.43
CA GLY A 28 18.91 0.83 13.14
C GLY A 28 18.66 2.06 12.26
N GLN A 29 18.37 1.88 10.96
CA GLN A 29 17.95 2.96 10.07
C GLN A 29 16.44 2.94 9.93
N THR A 30 15.82 4.07 10.25
CA THR A 30 14.42 4.34 9.93
C THR A 30 14.34 4.70 8.45
N LEU A 31 13.54 3.96 7.70
CA LEU A 31 13.22 4.28 6.32
C LEU A 31 11.72 4.51 6.20
N LYS A 32 11.35 5.50 5.40
CA LYS A 32 9.97 5.78 5.03
C LYS A 32 9.59 4.96 3.81
N LEU A 33 8.51 4.19 3.95
CA LEU A 33 7.93 3.38 2.89
C LEU A 33 6.53 3.89 2.53
N GLU A 34 6.22 3.87 1.24
CA GLU A 34 4.85 4.01 0.74
C GLU A 34 4.04 2.78 1.16
N HIS A 35 2.93 3.02 1.83
CA HIS A 35 2.02 2.02 2.35
C HIS A 35 0.58 2.44 2.06
N HIS A 36 -0.15 1.57 1.38
CA HIS A 36 -1.61 1.67 1.28
C HIS A 36 -2.23 0.64 2.22
N LEU A 37 -3.18 1.12 3.01
CA LEU A 37 -4.01 0.30 3.86
C LEU A 37 -5.43 0.25 3.32
N PHE A 38 -5.98 -0.96 3.21
CA PHE A 38 -7.38 -1.19 2.86
C PHE A 38 -8.06 -1.92 4.02
N GLU A 39 -8.97 -1.22 4.69
CA GLU A 39 -9.70 -1.77 5.83
C GLU A 39 -11.12 -2.21 5.45
N PRO A 40 -11.62 -3.34 5.98
CA PRO A 40 -13.02 -3.71 5.87
C PRO A 40 -13.89 -2.76 6.71
N THR A 41 -15.14 -2.53 6.28
CA THR A 41 -16.09 -1.66 7.01
C THR A 41 -16.40 -2.18 8.41
N THR A 42 -16.35 -3.50 8.58
CA THR A 42 -16.55 -4.17 9.87
C THR A 42 -15.26 -4.86 10.26
N SER A 43 -14.75 -4.55 11.45
CA SER A 43 -13.58 -5.21 12.02
C SER A 43 -13.84 -6.71 12.17
N THR A 44 -12.89 -7.53 11.77
CA THR A 44 -12.95 -8.99 11.91
C THR A 44 -11.72 -9.48 12.68
N SER A 45 -11.77 -10.74 13.13
CA SER A 45 -10.62 -11.43 13.73
C SER A 45 -9.76 -12.16 12.70
N LEU A 46 -9.96 -11.89 11.39
CA LEU A 46 -9.16 -12.49 10.33
C LEU A 46 -7.74 -11.90 10.34
N PRO A 47 -6.72 -12.65 9.90
CA PRO A 47 -5.37 -12.14 9.80
C PRO A 47 -5.26 -11.07 8.70
N ASP A 48 -4.37 -10.10 8.91
CA ASP A 48 -4.04 -9.10 7.89
C ASP A 48 -3.28 -9.76 6.72
N ILE A 49 -3.54 -9.28 5.50
CA ILE A 49 -2.85 -9.72 4.28
C ILE A 49 -1.85 -8.64 3.86
N VAL A 50 -0.59 -9.03 3.67
CA VAL A 50 0.44 -8.15 3.10
C VAL A 50 0.72 -8.57 1.66
N MET A 51 0.53 -7.65 0.71
CA MET A 51 0.80 -7.87 -0.71
C MET A 51 2.12 -7.22 -1.12
N LEU A 52 2.95 -8.00 -1.81
CA LEU A 52 4.32 -7.65 -2.17
C LEU A 52 4.45 -7.65 -3.71
N HIS A 53 4.92 -6.55 -4.27
CA HIS A 53 5.03 -6.40 -5.73
C HIS A 53 6.31 -7.06 -6.29
N GLY A 54 6.36 -7.20 -7.61
CA GLY A 54 7.54 -7.64 -8.37
C GLY A 54 8.49 -6.50 -8.73
N ILE A 55 9.47 -6.76 -9.60
CA ILE A 55 10.42 -5.72 -10.06
C ILE A 55 9.70 -4.62 -10.88
N CYS A 56 10.19 -3.38 -10.81
CA CYS A 56 9.67 -2.24 -11.59
C CYS A 56 8.20 -1.89 -11.29
N ALA A 57 7.72 -2.18 -10.08
CA ALA A 57 6.35 -1.91 -9.62
C ALA A 57 6.34 -1.18 -8.27
N GLY A 58 5.17 -0.88 -7.72
CA GLY A 58 4.99 -0.33 -6.37
C GLY A 58 3.71 -0.82 -5.71
N ALA A 59 3.36 -0.26 -4.55
CA ALA A 59 2.14 -0.54 -3.80
C ALA A 59 0.86 -0.46 -4.66
N TRP A 60 0.87 0.40 -5.67
CA TRP A 60 -0.23 0.65 -6.61
C TRP A 60 -0.43 -0.43 -7.69
N VAL A 61 0.42 -1.45 -7.80
CA VAL A 61 0.34 -2.44 -8.90
C VAL A 61 -0.89 -3.34 -8.79
N PHE A 62 -1.44 -3.50 -7.59
CA PHE A 62 -2.57 -4.37 -7.32
C PHE A 62 -3.87 -3.68 -7.75
N PRO A 63 -4.58 -4.21 -8.77
CA PRO A 63 -5.76 -3.56 -9.29
C PRO A 63 -6.93 -3.72 -8.33
N GLN A 64 -7.88 -2.80 -8.42
CA GLN A 64 -8.90 -2.69 -7.40
C GLN A 64 -9.83 -3.91 -7.29
N ASN A 65 -10.16 -4.50 -8.43
CA ASN A 65 -10.96 -5.72 -8.53
C ASN A 65 -10.25 -6.97 -7.98
N PHE A 66 -8.94 -6.89 -7.73
CA PHE A 66 -8.18 -7.95 -7.06
C PHE A 66 -8.22 -7.79 -5.53
N ILE A 67 -8.17 -6.56 -5.03
CA ILE A 67 -8.18 -6.27 -3.58
C ILE A 67 -9.59 -6.37 -3.00
N GLN A 68 -10.61 -5.87 -3.71
CA GLN A 68 -11.97 -5.73 -3.16
C GLN A 68 -12.56 -7.05 -2.61
N PRO A 69 -12.43 -8.21 -3.30
CA PRO A 69 -12.97 -9.46 -2.78
C PRO A 69 -12.36 -9.92 -1.45
N LEU A 70 -11.11 -9.51 -1.15
CA LEU A 70 -10.47 -9.80 0.14
C LEU A 70 -11.06 -8.91 1.24
N VAL A 71 -11.20 -7.62 0.96
CA VAL A 71 -11.79 -6.65 1.89
C VAL A 71 -13.26 -6.98 2.18
N ASP A 72 -14.03 -7.39 1.16
CA ASP A 72 -15.43 -7.81 1.31
C ASP A 72 -15.59 -9.06 2.20
N GLN A 73 -14.58 -9.94 2.21
CA GLN A 73 -14.52 -11.09 3.12
C GLN A 73 -14.08 -10.71 4.54
N GLY A 74 -13.69 -9.45 4.76
CA GLY A 74 -13.29 -8.94 6.06
C GLY A 74 -11.79 -8.97 6.31
N PHE A 75 -10.95 -9.24 5.31
CA PHE A 75 -9.50 -9.13 5.45
C PHE A 75 -9.06 -7.67 5.36
N ARG A 76 -8.22 -7.23 6.30
CA ARG A 76 -7.44 -6.00 6.14
C ARG A 76 -6.27 -6.28 5.21
N VAL A 77 -6.05 -5.42 4.22
CA VAL A 77 -5.03 -5.61 3.18
C VAL A 77 -4.03 -4.45 3.21
N HIS A 78 -2.74 -4.79 3.23
CA HIS A 78 -1.61 -3.87 3.17
C HIS A 78 -0.89 -4.05 1.84
N THR A 79 -0.63 -2.96 1.13
CA THR A 79 0.27 -2.98 -0.04
C THR A 79 1.41 -2.00 0.20
N LEU A 80 2.64 -2.40 -0.09
CA LEU A 80 3.85 -1.63 0.24
C LEU A 80 4.71 -1.47 -1.00
N SER A 81 5.39 -0.33 -1.15
CA SER A 81 6.50 -0.22 -2.10
C SER A 81 7.82 -0.56 -1.41
N TYR A 82 8.64 -1.40 -2.03
CA TYR A 82 10.01 -1.62 -1.55
C TYR A 82 10.81 -0.33 -1.58
N ARG A 83 11.94 -0.30 -0.84
CA ARG A 83 12.95 0.75 -0.98
C ARG A 83 13.32 0.95 -2.46
N GLY A 84 13.36 2.21 -2.90
CA GLY A 84 13.65 2.59 -4.28
C GLY A 84 12.49 2.42 -5.27
N HIS A 85 11.32 1.99 -4.81
CA HIS A 85 10.14 1.80 -5.64
C HIS A 85 9.00 2.71 -5.18
N GLY A 86 8.04 2.99 -6.07
CA GLY A 86 6.87 3.83 -5.76
C GLY A 86 7.27 5.14 -5.09
N GLU A 87 6.61 5.53 -4.01
CA GLU A 87 6.95 6.71 -3.20
C GLU A 87 7.80 6.39 -1.95
N SER A 88 8.37 5.17 -1.87
CA SER A 88 9.33 4.81 -0.83
C SER A 88 10.69 5.46 -1.04
N GLU A 89 11.41 5.69 0.05
CA GLU A 89 12.79 6.20 0.04
C GLU A 89 13.79 5.25 -0.63
N GLY A 90 14.99 5.74 -0.95
CA GLY A 90 16.11 4.92 -1.43
C GLY A 90 16.29 4.87 -2.94
N LYS A 91 15.63 5.77 -3.69
CA LYS A 91 15.75 5.90 -5.16
C LYS A 91 17.12 6.40 -5.61
N GLU A 92 17.86 7.04 -4.71
CA GLU A 92 19.20 7.57 -4.94
C GLU A 92 20.29 6.49 -4.92
N ARG A 93 19.95 5.23 -4.57
CA ARG A 93 20.90 4.12 -4.39
C ARG A 93 20.62 2.92 -5.30
N ILE A 94 19.78 3.10 -6.31
CA ILE A 94 19.44 2.12 -7.36
C ILE A 94 19.83 2.72 -8.71
#